data_AF-A0A6B2H6N8-F1
#
_entry.id   AF-A0A6B2H6N8-F1
#
_cell.length_a   1.000
_cell.length_b   1.000
_cell.length_c   1.000
_cell.angle_alpha   90.00
_cell.angle_beta   90.00
_cell.angle_gamma   90.00
#
_symmetry.space_group_name_H-M   'P 1'
#
loop_
_entity.id
_entity.type
_entity.pdbx_description
1 polymer ?
#
loop_
_entity_poly.entity_id
_entity_poly.type
_entity_poly.pdbx_seq_one_letter_code
_entity_poly.pdbx_strand_id
1 'polypeptide(L)'
;MKSLVTDYESNGGTVNLTYKVGSLTSGRNGECDPTDNTFKNIVITIDENYINSARTIQVARTFLHESVHAKIFSYLRQIEGYENLDKDNFPVMYEAYVNAKKSGTSMDAVANRVHHEEMAKHYVELIAKGLQEFDAMNHNNPEVTIDHYRALAWDGLEQSTAWNNLQQTVRDKITNDRKFIMDWFTILTCKD
;
A
#
# COMPACT_ATOMS: atom_id res chain seq x y z
N MET A 1 9.62 9.63 1.62
CA MET A 1 8.87 9.81 0.36
C MET A 1 9.75 9.95 -0.90
N LYS A 2 11.02 10.35 -0.81
CA LYS A 2 11.89 10.53 -1.99
C LYS A 2 12.12 9.21 -2.75
N SER A 3 12.27 8.10 -2.02
CA SER A 3 12.41 6.77 -2.62
C SER A 3 11.21 6.38 -3.49
N LEU A 4 9.98 6.57 -3.01
CA LEU A 4 8.77 6.27 -3.77
C LEU A 4 8.63 7.17 -4.99
N VAL A 5 8.88 8.47 -4.86
CA VAL A 5 8.81 9.42 -5.98
C VAL A 5 9.87 9.10 -7.04
N THR A 6 11.10 8.80 -6.63
CA THR A 6 12.18 8.44 -7.55
C THR A 6 11.86 7.15 -8.32
N ASP A 7 11.28 6.16 -7.63
CA ASP A 7 10.85 4.90 -8.24
C ASP A 7 9.62 5.06 -9.16
N TYR A 8 8.79 6.07 -8.92
CA TYR A 8 7.74 6.49 -9.84
C TYR A 8 8.29 7.19 -11.08
N GLU A 9 9.26 8.09 -10.94
CA GLU A 9 9.84 8.82 -12.06
C GLU A 9 10.67 7.90 -12.97
N SER A 10 11.37 6.92 -12.40
CA SER A 10 12.17 5.97 -13.16
C SER A 10 11.33 4.94 -13.93
N ASN A 11 10.10 4.65 -13.48
CA ASN A 11 9.30 3.53 -13.98
C ASN A 11 7.84 3.87 -14.37
N GLY A 12 7.36 5.10 -14.19
CA GLY A 12 5.91 5.38 -14.04
C GLY A 12 5.37 6.71 -14.58
N GLY A 13 5.97 7.31 -15.61
CA GLY A 13 5.56 8.62 -16.15
C GLY A 13 4.25 8.66 -16.97
N THR A 14 3.23 7.84 -16.70
CA THR A 14 2.08 7.68 -17.64
C THR A 14 0.67 7.89 -17.07
N VAL A 15 0.54 8.25 -15.80
CA VAL A 15 -0.77 8.41 -15.12
C VAL A 15 -0.91 9.78 -14.45
N ASN A 16 -2.14 10.28 -14.41
CA ASN A 16 -2.53 11.46 -13.64
C ASN A 16 -2.97 11.01 -12.24
N LEU A 17 -2.21 11.38 -11.21
CA LEU A 17 -2.51 11.01 -9.83
C LEU A 17 -3.14 12.19 -9.08
N THR A 18 -4.31 11.97 -8.50
CA THR A 18 -5.02 12.94 -7.65
C THR A 18 -5.13 12.40 -6.24
N TYR A 19 -4.72 13.19 -5.24
CA TYR A 19 -4.97 12.89 -3.83
C TYR A 19 -6.13 13.74 -3.33
N LYS A 20 -7.06 13.14 -2.59
CA LYS A 20 -8.12 13.86 -1.89
C LYS A 20 -8.43 13.25 -0.53
N VAL A 21 -8.99 14.07 0.35
CA VAL A 21 -9.64 13.63 1.58
C VAL A 21 -11.15 13.56 1.30
N GLY A 22 -11.82 12.52 1.79
CA GLY A 22 -13.26 12.38 1.64
C GLY A 22 -13.81 11.23 2.47
N SER A 23 -15.13 11.07 2.50
CA SER A 23 -15.77 9.97 3.22
C SER A 23 -15.68 8.67 2.41
N LEU A 24 -15.22 7.60 3.03
CA LEU A 24 -15.24 6.24 2.46
C LEU A 24 -16.31 5.37 3.12
N THR A 25 -16.54 4.18 2.53
CA THR A 25 -17.40 3.17 3.15
C THR A 25 -16.80 2.70 4.47
N SER A 26 -17.67 2.32 5.42
CA SER A 26 -17.28 1.92 6.77
C SER A 26 -16.20 0.84 6.77
N GLY A 27 -15.08 1.11 7.43
CA GLY A 27 -13.97 0.16 7.62
C GLY A 27 -12.77 0.33 6.67
N ARG A 28 -12.78 1.33 5.78
CA ARG A 28 -11.63 1.67 4.92
C ARG A 28 -10.89 2.89 5.44
N ASN A 29 -9.55 2.82 5.44
CA ASN A 29 -8.69 3.95 5.80
C ASN A 29 -8.31 4.80 4.58
N GLY A 30 -8.25 4.17 3.41
CA GLY A 30 -7.92 4.75 2.13
C GLY A 30 -8.45 3.87 1.00
N GLU A 31 -8.47 4.43 -0.21
CA GLU A 31 -8.84 3.74 -1.44
C GLU A 31 -8.09 4.37 -2.63
N CYS A 32 -7.67 3.54 -3.57
CA CYS A 32 -7.00 3.93 -4.80
C CYS A 32 -7.81 3.44 -6.01
N ASP A 33 -8.50 4.36 -6.67
CA ASP A 33 -9.39 4.04 -7.79
C ASP A 33 -8.93 4.64 -9.11
N PRO A 34 -8.80 3.86 -10.18
CA PRO A 34 -8.76 4.41 -11.52
C PRO A 34 -10.14 4.97 -11.89
N THR A 35 -10.20 6.16 -12.48
CA THR A 35 -11.48 6.76 -12.90
C THR A 35 -11.98 6.23 -14.26
N ASP A 36 -11.17 5.40 -14.92
CA ASP A 36 -11.44 4.82 -16.22
C ASP A 36 -10.68 3.49 -16.40
N ASN A 37 -11.13 2.67 -17.36
CA ASN A 37 -10.51 1.37 -17.64
C ASN A 37 -9.12 1.48 -18.32
N THR A 38 -8.68 2.68 -18.68
CA THR A 38 -7.33 2.89 -19.24
C THR A 38 -6.29 3.14 -18.15
N PHE A 39 -6.72 3.23 -16.89
CA PHE A 39 -5.89 3.59 -15.74
C PHE A 39 -5.15 4.93 -15.92
N LYS A 40 -5.65 5.81 -16.78
CA LYS A 40 -4.97 7.09 -17.09
C LYS A 40 -5.05 8.04 -15.91
N ASN A 41 -6.20 8.08 -15.26
CA ASN A 41 -6.44 8.96 -14.12
C ASN A 41 -6.72 8.08 -12.91
N ILE A 42 -5.98 8.32 -11.83
CA ILE A 42 -6.06 7.55 -10.59
C ILE A 42 -6.33 8.54 -9.46
N VAL A 43 -7.31 8.21 -8.63
CA VAL A 43 -7.70 9.00 -7.47
C VAL A 43 -7.42 8.20 -6.22
N ILE A 44 -6.55 8.73 -5.37
CA ILE A 44 -6.34 8.23 -4.02
C ILE A 44 -7.19 9.06 -3.07
N THR A 45 -8.09 8.40 -2.36
CA THR A 45 -8.94 8.99 -1.33
C THR A 45 -8.50 8.47 0.03
N ILE A 46 -8.23 9.36 0.97
CA ILE A 46 -8.00 9.00 2.37
C ILE A 46 -9.24 9.36 3.18
N ASP A 47 -9.69 8.45 4.03
CA ASP A 47 -10.91 8.66 4.81
C ASP A 47 -10.74 9.79 5.82
N GLU A 48 -11.69 10.73 5.83
CA GLU A 48 -11.67 11.89 6.72
C GLU A 48 -11.76 11.50 8.21
N ASN A 49 -12.63 10.54 8.56
CA ASN A 49 -12.76 10.09 9.96
C ASN A 49 -11.50 9.37 10.42
N TYR A 50 -10.88 8.61 9.52
CA TYR A 50 -9.60 7.97 9.76
C TYR A 50 -8.51 9.01 10.05
N ILE A 51 -8.36 10.05 9.21
CA ILE A 51 -7.38 11.11 9.45
C ILE A 51 -7.54 11.75 10.83
N ASN A 52 -8.78 12.02 11.23
CA ASN A 52 -9.08 12.69 12.51
C ASN A 52 -8.85 11.83 13.75
N SER A 53 -8.65 10.52 13.60
CA SER A 53 -8.47 9.58 14.72
C SER A 53 -7.15 8.81 14.68
N ALA A 54 -6.48 8.75 13.53
CA ALA A 54 -5.25 8.02 13.32
C ALA A 54 -4.01 8.79 13.78
N ARG A 55 -2.95 8.04 14.09
CA ARG A 55 -1.62 8.60 14.32
C ARG A 55 -0.99 9.02 13.00
N THR A 56 -0.18 10.07 13.02
CA THR A 56 0.41 10.65 11.80
C THR A 56 1.17 9.61 10.96
N ILE A 57 1.88 8.67 11.59
CA ILE A 57 2.59 7.60 10.87
C ILE A 57 1.64 6.61 10.19
N GLN A 58 0.44 6.37 10.73
CA GLN A 58 -0.52 5.50 10.10
C GLN A 58 -1.16 6.17 8.88
N VAL A 59 -1.44 7.47 8.97
CA VAL A 59 -1.87 8.26 7.81
C VAL A 59 -0.80 8.23 6.73
N ALA A 60 0.47 8.47 7.07
CA ALA A 60 1.58 8.36 6.14
C ALA A 60 1.67 6.96 5.51
N ARG A 61 1.48 5.89 6.29
CA ARG A 61 1.43 4.51 5.78
C ARG A 61 0.28 4.33 4.79
N THR A 62 -0.92 4.80 5.10
CA THR A 62 -2.06 4.72 4.18
C THR A 62 -1.75 5.45 2.87
N PHE A 63 -1.20 6.67 2.92
CA PHE A 63 -0.76 7.38 1.72
C PHE A 63 0.23 6.56 0.88
N LEU A 64 1.25 5.97 1.51
CA LEU A 64 2.25 5.15 0.81
C LEU A 64 1.63 3.86 0.25
N HIS A 65 0.74 3.21 0.99
CA HIS A 65 0.03 2.00 0.58
C HIS A 65 -0.81 2.25 -0.69
N GLU A 66 -1.67 3.26 -0.66
CA GLU A 66 -2.48 3.64 -1.82
C GLU A 66 -1.62 4.12 -3.00
N SER A 67 -0.49 4.77 -2.71
CA SER A 67 0.45 5.18 -3.76
C SER A 67 1.14 3.98 -4.42
N VAL A 68 1.31 2.85 -3.75
CA VAL A 68 1.81 1.63 -4.41
C VAL A 68 0.71 1.01 -5.27
N HIS A 69 -0.56 1.04 -4.86
CA HIS A 69 -1.67 0.65 -5.75
C HIS A 69 -1.67 1.48 -7.05
N ALA A 70 -1.53 2.80 -6.95
CA ALA A 70 -1.43 3.66 -8.12
C ALA A 70 -0.23 3.31 -9.03
N LYS A 71 0.88 2.83 -8.45
CA LYS A 71 2.06 2.40 -9.21
C LYS A 71 1.74 1.13 -10.00
N ILE A 72 1.07 0.18 -9.37
CA ILE A 72 0.59 -1.05 -10.02
C ILE A 72 -0.36 -0.70 -11.18
N PHE A 73 -1.31 0.22 -10.98
CA PHE A 73 -2.18 0.69 -12.06
C PHE A 73 -1.41 1.37 -13.21
N SER A 74 -0.35 2.14 -12.91
CA SER A 74 0.51 2.69 -13.96
C SER A 74 1.19 1.61 -14.78
N TYR A 75 1.54 0.46 -14.20
CA TYR A 75 2.07 -0.66 -14.97
C TYR A 75 1.00 -1.38 -15.78
N LEU A 76 -0.17 -1.63 -15.19
CA LEU A 76 -1.31 -2.20 -15.90
C LEU A 76 -1.69 -1.36 -17.12
N ARG A 77 -1.55 -0.04 -17.04
CA ARG A 77 -1.68 0.87 -18.19
C ARG A 77 -0.67 0.57 -19.30
N GLN A 78 0.60 0.38 -18.95
CA GLN A 78 1.68 0.15 -19.92
C GLN A 78 1.48 -1.16 -20.68
N ILE A 79 0.90 -2.17 -20.03
CA ILE A 79 0.58 -3.47 -20.64
C ILE A 79 -0.86 -3.56 -21.14
N GLU A 80 -1.63 -2.47 -21.10
CA GLU A 80 -3.02 -2.42 -21.57
C GLU A 80 -4.01 -3.34 -20.83
N GLY A 81 -3.79 -3.64 -19.55
CA GLY A 81 -4.77 -4.34 -18.69
C GLY A 81 -4.30 -5.66 -18.10
N TYR A 82 -5.17 -6.26 -17.26
CA TYR A 82 -4.88 -7.50 -16.55
C TYR A 82 -4.79 -8.72 -17.47
N GLU A 83 -5.45 -8.67 -18.63
CA GLU A 83 -5.47 -9.70 -19.67
C GLU A 83 -4.11 -9.92 -20.32
N ASN A 84 -3.23 -8.92 -20.25
CA ASN A 84 -1.87 -8.95 -20.79
C ASN A 84 -0.82 -9.18 -19.70
N LEU A 85 -1.24 -9.49 -18.46
CA LEU A 85 -0.33 -10.02 -17.45
C LEU A 85 0.24 -11.35 -17.96
N ASP A 86 1.54 -11.51 -17.80
CA ASP A 86 2.24 -12.75 -18.09
C ASP A 86 3.32 -13.04 -17.04
N LYS A 87 3.92 -14.23 -17.16
CA LYS A 87 4.96 -14.70 -16.24
C LYS A 87 6.28 -13.90 -16.34
N ASP A 88 6.47 -13.13 -17.40
CA ASP A 88 7.71 -12.43 -17.72
C ASP A 88 7.64 -10.94 -17.31
N ASN A 89 6.44 -10.35 -17.24
CA ASN A 89 6.21 -8.97 -16.82
C ASN A 89 5.91 -8.82 -15.30
N PHE A 90 4.98 -9.63 -14.77
CA PHE A 90 4.54 -9.58 -13.37
C PHE A 90 4.17 -10.99 -12.90
N PRO A 91 5.14 -11.87 -12.65
CA PRO A 91 4.89 -13.28 -12.36
C PRO A 91 3.96 -13.51 -11.18
N VAL A 92 4.05 -12.66 -10.15
CA VAL A 92 3.25 -12.78 -8.93
C VAL A 92 1.81 -12.32 -9.18
N MET A 93 1.62 -11.15 -9.82
CA MET A 93 0.28 -10.74 -10.22
C MET A 93 -0.36 -11.70 -11.22
N TYR A 94 0.40 -12.21 -12.19
CA TYR A 94 -0.08 -13.17 -13.18
C TYR A 94 -0.56 -14.47 -12.51
N GLU A 95 0.24 -15.05 -11.63
CA GLU A 95 -0.13 -16.26 -10.89
C GLU A 95 -1.40 -16.02 -10.04
N ALA A 96 -1.43 -14.91 -9.29
CA ALA A 96 -2.58 -14.54 -8.47
C ALA A 96 -3.85 -14.32 -9.33
N TYR A 97 -3.70 -13.67 -10.48
CA TYR A 97 -4.79 -13.38 -11.41
C TYR A 97 -5.38 -14.66 -12.01
N VAL A 98 -4.52 -15.56 -12.50
CA VAL A 98 -4.94 -16.88 -13.04
C VAL A 98 -5.65 -17.70 -11.98
N ASN A 99 -5.13 -17.73 -10.76
CA ASN A 99 -5.73 -18.47 -9.65
C ASN A 99 -7.11 -17.89 -9.26
N ALA A 100 -7.23 -16.57 -9.20
CA ALA A 100 -8.50 -15.90 -8.88
C ALA A 100 -9.56 -16.08 -9.99
N LYS A 101 -9.16 -16.08 -11.28
CA LYS A 101 -10.05 -16.41 -12.40
C LYS A 101 -10.58 -17.86 -12.30
N LYS A 102 -9.71 -18.82 -11.97
CA LYS A 102 -10.08 -20.23 -11.81
C LYS A 102 -11.09 -20.46 -10.67
N SER A 103 -11.03 -19.67 -9.60
CA SER A 103 -11.97 -19.77 -8.47
C SER A 103 -13.31 -19.08 -8.70
N GLY A 104 -13.54 -18.45 -9.85
CA GLY A 104 -14.79 -17.74 -10.16
C GLY A 104 -14.98 -16.44 -9.37
N THR A 105 -13.89 -15.86 -8.86
CA THR A 105 -13.90 -14.62 -8.09
C THR A 105 -14.21 -13.41 -9.00
N SER A 106 -15.00 -12.45 -8.52
CA SER A 106 -15.31 -11.22 -9.30
C SER A 106 -14.04 -10.42 -9.60
N MET A 107 -14.03 -9.69 -10.72
CA MET A 107 -12.82 -8.96 -11.16
C MET A 107 -12.36 -7.90 -10.14
N ASP A 108 -13.29 -7.26 -9.43
CA ASP A 108 -12.96 -6.29 -8.38
C ASP A 108 -12.26 -6.96 -7.19
N ALA A 109 -12.73 -8.14 -6.79
CA ALA A 109 -12.09 -8.93 -5.74
C ALA A 109 -10.75 -9.54 -6.20
N VAL A 110 -10.62 -9.86 -7.51
CA VAL A 110 -9.37 -10.28 -8.13
C VAL A 110 -8.35 -9.13 -8.08
N ALA A 111 -8.71 -7.94 -8.54
CA ALA A 111 -7.82 -6.78 -8.61
C ALA A 111 -7.21 -6.45 -7.24
N ASN A 112 -8.05 -6.31 -6.23
CA ASN A 112 -7.59 -5.98 -4.87
C ASN A 112 -6.65 -7.06 -4.31
N ARG A 113 -7.03 -8.34 -4.44
CA ARG A 113 -6.21 -9.46 -3.95
C ARG A 113 -4.87 -9.55 -4.69
N VAL A 114 -4.90 -9.46 -6.02
CA VAL A 114 -3.71 -9.54 -6.88
C VAL A 114 -2.71 -8.43 -6.52
N HIS A 115 -3.20 -7.21 -6.27
CA HIS A 115 -2.35 -6.10 -5.86
C HIS A 115 -1.70 -6.35 -4.51
N HIS A 116 -2.46 -6.82 -3.52
CA HIS A 116 -1.91 -7.10 -2.19
C HIS A 116 -0.85 -8.22 -2.20
N GLU A 117 -0.98 -9.24 -3.06
CA GLU A 117 0.05 -10.27 -3.22
C GLU A 117 1.36 -9.67 -3.78
N GLU A 118 1.24 -8.83 -4.80
CA GLU A 118 2.38 -8.12 -5.39
C GLU A 118 3.05 -7.20 -4.36
N MET A 119 2.25 -6.44 -3.61
CA MET A 119 2.70 -5.53 -2.57
C MET A 119 3.42 -6.26 -1.44
N ALA A 120 2.83 -7.34 -0.95
CA ALA A 120 3.39 -8.15 0.13
C ALA A 120 4.74 -8.75 -0.24
N LYS A 121 4.91 -9.14 -1.51
CA LYS A 121 6.15 -9.77 -1.98
C LYS A 121 7.24 -8.78 -2.38
N HIS A 122 6.88 -7.60 -2.89
CA HIS A 122 7.84 -6.70 -3.53
C HIS A 122 7.91 -5.29 -2.92
N TYR A 123 6.88 -4.81 -2.23
CA TYR A 123 6.75 -3.40 -1.87
C TYR A 123 6.75 -3.09 -0.37
N VAL A 124 6.70 -4.11 0.52
CA VAL A 124 6.84 -3.92 1.98
C VAL A 124 8.09 -3.10 2.33
N GLU A 125 9.22 -3.40 1.69
CA GLU A 125 10.48 -2.68 1.91
C GLU A 125 10.42 -1.22 1.42
N LEU A 126 9.76 -0.97 0.29
CA LEU A 126 9.62 0.38 -0.27
C LEU A 126 8.76 1.25 0.66
N ILE A 127 7.63 0.70 1.13
CA ILE A 127 6.75 1.37 2.09
C ILE A 127 7.51 1.65 3.40
N ALA A 128 8.23 0.65 3.93
CA ALA A 128 9.02 0.80 5.15
C ALA A 128 10.08 1.91 5.06
N LYS A 129 10.82 1.98 3.94
CA LYS A 129 11.78 3.07 3.68
C LYS A 129 11.08 4.41 3.55
N GLY A 130 9.94 4.46 2.87
CA GLY A 130 9.13 5.67 2.75
C GLY A 130 8.68 6.21 4.11
N LEU A 131 8.29 5.31 5.02
CA LEU A 131 7.91 5.62 6.40
C LEU A 131 9.10 6.08 7.24
N GLN A 132 10.25 5.42 7.11
CA GLN A 132 11.48 5.84 7.80
C GLN A 132 11.90 7.24 7.37
N GLU A 133 11.86 7.54 6.07
CA GLU A 133 12.14 8.88 5.55
C GLU A 133 11.14 9.91 6.08
N PHE A 134 9.86 9.55 6.18
CA PHE A 134 8.85 10.42 6.77
C PHE A 134 9.16 10.69 8.26
N ASP A 135 9.45 9.67 9.06
CA ASP A 135 9.75 9.87 10.47
C ASP A 135 11.04 10.67 10.70
N ALA A 136 12.09 10.40 9.93
CA ALA A 136 13.36 11.13 10.02
C ALA A 136 13.20 12.64 9.79
N MET A 137 12.17 13.06 9.06
CA MET A 137 11.85 14.47 8.83
C MET A 137 10.95 15.09 9.92
N ASN A 138 10.33 14.29 10.79
CA ASN A 138 9.32 14.75 11.75
C ASN A 138 9.69 14.51 13.22
N HIS A 139 10.14 13.32 13.60
CA HIS A 139 10.55 12.99 14.97
C HIS A 139 11.98 12.46 15.06
N ASN A 140 12.41 11.68 14.06
CA ASN A 140 13.72 11.03 14.00
C ASN A 140 14.05 10.24 15.28
N ASN A 141 13.17 9.29 15.64
CA ASN A 141 13.35 8.51 16.86
C ASN A 141 14.42 7.41 16.68
N PRO A 142 15.54 7.45 17.41
CA PRO A 142 16.62 6.46 17.27
C PRO A 142 16.23 5.05 17.73
N GLU A 143 15.17 4.89 18.54
CA GLU A 143 14.69 3.58 18.99
C GLU A 143 13.83 2.88 17.91
N VAL A 144 13.31 3.64 16.94
CA VAL A 144 12.49 3.11 15.86
C VAL A 144 13.37 2.69 14.68
N THR A 145 13.72 1.41 14.66
CA THR A 145 14.46 0.75 13.57
C THR A 145 13.62 0.48 12.30
N ILE A 146 14.28 0.12 11.20
CA ILE A 146 13.64 -0.29 9.94
C ILE A 146 12.64 -1.45 10.10
N ASP A 147 12.85 -2.34 11.07
CA ASP A 147 11.94 -3.47 11.31
C ASP A 147 10.58 -3.01 11.82
N HIS A 148 10.53 -1.93 12.60
CA HIS A 148 9.26 -1.35 13.04
C HIS A 148 8.48 -0.72 11.88
N TYR A 149 9.18 -0.06 10.94
CA TYR A 149 8.55 0.47 9.74
C TYR A 149 8.07 -0.66 8.80
N ARG A 150 8.83 -1.76 8.68
CA ARG A 150 8.38 -2.98 7.98
C ARG A 150 7.15 -3.58 8.62
N ALA A 151 7.12 -3.66 9.95
CA ALA A 151 5.98 -4.17 10.69
C ALA A 151 4.70 -3.35 10.44
N LEU A 152 4.85 -2.02 10.30
CA LEU A 152 3.75 -1.13 9.92
C LEU A 152 3.37 -1.25 8.43
N ALA A 153 4.35 -1.47 7.54
CA ALA A 153 4.13 -1.66 6.11
C ALA A 153 3.34 -2.95 5.76
N TRP A 154 3.34 -3.94 6.65
CA TRP A 154 2.50 -5.14 6.54
C TRP A 154 1.01 -4.89 6.84
N ASP A 155 0.66 -3.79 7.49
CA ASP A 155 -0.74 -3.47 7.81
C ASP A 155 -1.53 -3.26 6.51
N GLY A 156 -2.65 -3.98 6.36
CA GLY A 156 -3.44 -4.07 5.12
C GLY A 156 -3.05 -5.23 4.18
N LEU A 157 -1.91 -5.90 4.41
CA LEU A 157 -1.42 -7.00 3.55
C LEU A 157 -1.58 -8.40 4.18
N GLU A 158 -2.28 -8.48 5.30
CA GLU A 158 -2.36 -9.67 6.17
C GLU A 158 -3.21 -10.80 5.59
N GLN A 159 -3.94 -10.54 4.50
CA GLN A 159 -4.67 -11.57 3.76
C GLN A 159 -3.88 -12.15 2.59
N SER A 160 -2.68 -11.63 2.31
CA SER A 160 -1.81 -12.14 1.26
C SER A 160 -1.26 -13.53 1.59
N THR A 161 -0.97 -14.30 0.54
CA THR A 161 -0.28 -15.59 0.62
C THR A 161 1.09 -15.43 1.25
N ALA A 162 1.81 -14.35 0.91
CA ALA A 162 3.10 -14.03 1.52
C ALA A 162 3.01 -13.89 3.05
N TRP A 163 2.00 -13.18 3.57
CA TRP A 163 1.75 -13.08 5.01
C TRP A 163 1.38 -14.43 5.64
N ASN A 164 0.49 -15.17 4.98
CA ASN A 164 0.00 -16.46 5.49
C ASN A 164 1.13 -17.50 5.60
N ASN A 165 2.14 -17.41 4.72
CA ASN A 165 3.32 -18.27 4.72
C ASN A 165 4.39 -17.87 5.76
N LEU A 166 4.26 -16.71 6.41
CA LEU A 166 5.16 -16.35 7.51
C LEU A 166 4.98 -17.32 8.69
N GLN A 167 6.09 -17.66 9.34
CA GLN A 167 6.05 -18.40 10.59
C GLN A 167 5.29 -17.60 11.66
N GLN A 168 4.59 -18.28 12.57
CA GLN A 168 3.82 -17.62 13.62
C GLN A 168 4.68 -16.66 14.46
N THR A 169 5.90 -17.07 14.81
CA THR A 169 6.86 -16.25 15.56
C THR A 169 7.23 -14.94 14.84
N VAL A 170 7.27 -14.95 13.50
CA VAL A 170 7.52 -13.75 12.69
C VAL A 170 6.29 -12.84 12.71
N ARG A 171 5.08 -13.38 12.59
CA ARG A 171 3.83 -12.60 12.71
C ARG A 171 3.68 -11.97 14.10
N ASP A 172 4.07 -12.70 15.15
CA ASP A 172 4.06 -12.20 16.53
C ASP A 172 5.05 -11.05 16.70
N LYS A 173 6.26 -11.18 16.13
CA LYS A 173 7.25 -10.08 16.10
C LYS A 173 6.70 -8.86 15.38
N ILE A 174 6.14 -9.03 14.17
CA ILE A 174 5.53 -7.92 13.42
C ILE A 174 4.42 -7.24 14.24
N THR A 175 3.59 -8.02 14.92
CA THR A 175 2.53 -7.47 15.78
C THR A 175 3.09 -6.63 16.93
N ASN A 176 4.16 -7.11 17.58
CA ASN A 176 4.80 -6.39 18.68
C ASN A 176 5.53 -5.12 18.20
N ASP A 177 6.28 -5.22 17.11
CA ASP A 177 7.00 -4.09 16.52
C ASP A 177 6.03 -3.00 16.04
N ARG A 178 4.88 -3.39 15.49
CA ARG A 178 3.81 -2.45 15.10
C ARG A 178 3.21 -1.74 16.31
N LYS A 179 2.99 -2.43 17.43
CA LYS A 179 2.52 -1.78 18.67
C LYS A 179 3.57 -0.80 19.21
N PHE A 180 4.84 -1.20 19.21
CA PHE A 180 5.92 -0.36 19.69
C PHE A 180 5.98 0.98 18.95
N ILE A 181 6.04 0.96 17.61
CA ILE A 181 6.13 2.21 16.82
C ILE A 181 4.92 3.10 17.03
N MET A 182 3.73 2.52 17.21
CA MET A 182 2.50 3.27 17.39
C MET A 182 2.53 4.18 18.60
N ASP A 183 3.16 3.76 19.70
CA ASP A 183 3.20 4.56 20.93
C ASP A 183 3.98 5.88 20.79
N TRP A 184 4.84 6.00 19.77
CA TRP A 184 5.70 7.16 19.56
C TRP A 184 5.08 8.30 18.75
N PHE A 185 3.96 8.08 18.06
CA PHE A 185 3.38 9.10 17.17
C PHE A 185 2.11 9.69 17.75
N THR A 186 1.91 10.99 17.56
CA THR A 186 0.69 11.67 18.01
C THR A 186 -0.49 11.36 17.10
N ILE A 187 -1.70 11.40 17.67
CA ILE A 187 -2.94 11.48 16.88
C ILE A 187 -2.96 12.82 16.14
N LEU A 188 -3.34 12.80 14.87
CA LEU A 188 -3.62 14.02 14.11
C LEU A 188 -4.81 14.72 14.78
N THR A 189 -4.52 15.79 15.52
CA THR A 189 -5.55 16.70 16.00
C THR A 189 -5.48 17.94 15.12
N CYS A 190 -6.45 18.07 14.21
CA CYS A 190 -6.68 19.36 13.57
C CYS A 190 -7.06 20.33 14.68
N LYS A 191 -6.22 21.34 14.94
CA LYS A 191 -6.66 22.49 15.73
C LYS A 191 -7.55 23.32 14.83
N ASP A 192 -8.80 23.49 15.26
CA ASP A 192 -9.76 24.43 14.68
C ASP A 192 -9.19 25.86 14.60
#